data_AF-A0A3P6FQ03-F1
#
_entry.id   AF-A0A3P6FQ03-F1
#
_cell.length_a   1.000
_cell.length_b   1.000
_cell.length_c   1.000
_cell.angle_alpha   90.00
_cell.angle_beta   90.00
_cell.angle_gamma   90.00
#
_symmetry.space_group_name_H-M   'P 1'
#
loop_
_entity.id
_entity.type
_entity.pdbx_description
1 polymer ?
#
loop_
_entity_poly.entity_id
_entity_poly.type
_entity_poly.pdbx_seq_one_letter_code
_entity_poly.pdbx_strand_id
1 'polypeptide(L)' 'MDFIFPSLESLKLVGLHLEKDPMPALKKLQRLEDVILDSCCFSGEKMRISEQGFGRLRKLCIDAKKM' A
#
# COMPACT_ATOMS: atom_id res chain seq x y z
N MET A 1 7.74 19.51 -0.69
CA MET A 1 6.88 18.31 -0.71
C MET A 1 7.76 17.18 -1.18
N ASP A 2 8.37 16.47 -0.24
CA ASP A 2 9.43 15.52 -0.51
C ASP A 2 8.85 14.30 -1.21
N PHE A 3 9.11 14.19 -2.52
CA PHE A 3 8.79 12.99 -3.28
C PHE A 3 9.74 11.88 -2.83
N ILE A 4 9.32 11.16 -1.80
CA ILE A 4 9.97 9.96 -1.32
C ILE A 4 9.73 8.91 -2.42
N PHE A 5 10.67 8.80 -3.37
CA PHE A 5 10.67 7.88 -4.52
C PHE A 5 9.70 8.24 -5.67
N PRO A 6 10.04 9.25 -6.50
CA PRO A 6 9.22 9.65 -7.64
C PRO A 6 9.08 8.57 -8.73
N SER A 7 9.99 7.59 -8.76
CA SER A 7 10.05 6.51 -9.75
C SER A 7 9.69 5.13 -9.19
N LEU A 8 9.16 5.05 -7.95
CA LEU A 8 8.82 3.76 -7.36
C LEU A 8 7.60 3.17 -8.08
N GLU A 9 7.82 2.04 -8.75
CA GLU A 9 6.79 1.33 -9.52
C GLU A 9 6.29 0.08 -8.80
N SER A 10 7.13 -0.56 -7.97
CA SER A 10 6.77 -1.78 -7.25
C SER A 10 7.15 -1.67 -5.78
N LEU A 11 6.23 -2.05 -4.90
CA LEU A 11 6.43 -2.11 -3.46
C LEU A 11 5.96 -3.47 -2.92
N LYS A 12 6.87 -4.19 -2.27
CA LYS A 12 6.55 -5.40 -1.51
C LYS A 12 6.85 -5.18 -0.03
N LEU A 13 5.85 -5.34 0.82
CA LEU A 13 5.96 -5.32 2.27
C LEU A 13 5.71 -6.75 2.79
N VAL A 14 6.60 -7.25 3.64
CA VAL A 14 6.54 -8.65 4.12
C VAL A 14 6.63 -8.67 5.64
N GLY A 15 5.72 -9.41 6.30
CA GLY A 15 5.81 -9.69 7.73
C GLY A 15 5.66 -8.46 8.62
N LEU A 16 5.01 -7.40 8.14
CA LEU A 16 4.84 -6.16 8.91
C LEU A 16 3.56 -6.18 9.75
N HIS A 17 3.62 -5.56 10.93
CA HIS A 17 2.44 -5.20 11.70
C HIS A 17 2.00 -3.77 11.34
N LEU A 18 0.87 -3.66 10.65
CA LEU A 18 0.28 -2.41 10.19
C LEU A 18 -0.81 -1.96 11.16
N GLU A 19 -0.49 -0.96 11.99
CA GLU A 19 -1.45 -0.36 12.94
C GLU A 19 -2.35 0.69 12.29
N LYS A 20 -1.89 1.28 11.18
CA LYS A 20 -2.58 2.34 10.45
C LYS A 20 -2.72 1.95 8.99
N ASP A 21 -3.77 2.46 8.34
CA ASP A 21 -4.01 2.24 6.92
C ASP A 21 -2.82 2.78 6.09
N PRO A 22 -2.10 1.93 5.33
CA PRO A 22 -0.97 2.39 4.51
C PRO A 22 -1.43 3.12 3.24
N MET A 23 -2.69 2.96 2.80
CA MET A 23 -3.19 3.46 1.52
C MET A 23 -2.97 4.98 1.29
N PRO A 24 -3.13 5.87 2.28
CA PRO A 24 -2.84 7.30 2.10
C PRO A 24 -1.37 7.61 1.80
N ALA A 25 -0.45 6.82 2.35
CA ALA A 25 0.98 6.96 2.07
C ALA A 25 1.31 6.41 0.68
N LEU A 26 0.77 5.23 0.35
CA LEU A 26 0.97 4.60 -0.97
C LEU A 26 0.42 5.47 -2.10
N LYS A 27 -0.69 6.18 -1.89
CA LYS A 27 -1.27 7.12 -2.86
C LYS A 27 -0.30 8.24 -3.29
N LYS A 28 0.63 8.65 -2.43
CA LYS A 28 1.60 9.71 -2.78
C LYS A 28 2.59 9.26 -3.85
N LEU A 29 2.74 7.96 -4.04
CA LEU A 29 3.62 7.35 -5.03
C LEU A 29 2.88 7.26 -6.37
N GLN A 30 2.89 8.35 -7.13
CA GLN A 30 2.10 8.45 -8.36
C GLN A 30 2.48 7.45 -9.47
N ARG A 31 3.70 6.91 -9.42
CA ARG A 31 4.18 5.90 -10.37
C ARG A 31 3.98 4.46 -9.91
N LEU A 32 3.43 4.24 -8.72
CA LEU A 32 3.26 2.92 -8.15
C LEU A 32 2.28 2.09 -8.99
N GLU A 33 2.79 1.00 -9.55
CA GLU A 33 2.06 0.05 -10.38
C GLU A 33 1.71 -1.21 -9.61
N ASP A 34 2.62 -1.68 -8.76
CA ASP A 34 2.47 -2.94 -8.03
C ASP A 34 2.63 -2.74 -6.51
N VAL A 35 1.65 -3.22 -5.75
CA VAL A 35 1.70 -3.29 -4.28
C VAL A 35 1.42 -4.72 -3.84
N ILE A 36 2.32 -5.26 -3.03
CA ILE A 36 2.21 -6.59 -2.43
C ILE A 36 2.37 -6.45 -0.92
N LEU A 37 1.32 -6.80 -0.17
CA LEU A 37 1.35 -6.95 1.28
C LEU A 37 1.31 -8.46 1.57
N ASP A 38 2.44 -9.03 1.99
CA ASP A 38 2.63 -10.47 2.15
C ASP A 38 2.86 -10.81 3.62
N SER A 39 2.04 -11.69 4.18
CA SER A 39 2.14 -12.11 5.58
C SER A 39 2.10 -10.93 6.57
N CYS A 40 1.45 -9.84 6.20
CA CYS A 40 1.31 -8.65 7.04
C CYS A 40 0.11 -8.81 7.97
N CYS A 41 0.23 -8.36 9.21
CA CYS A 41 -0.88 -8.28 10.16
C CYS A 41 -1.44 -6.85 10.12
N PHE A 42 -2.76 -6.70 10.04
CA PHE A 42 -3.40 -5.38 10.13
C PHE A 42 -4.32 -5.32 11.34
N SER A 43 -4.01 -4.43 12.27
CA SER A 43 -4.78 -4.21 13.51
C SER A 43 -5.75 -3.04 13.43
N GLY A 44 -5.77 -2.30 12.30
CA GLY A 44 -6.76 -1.25 12.05
C GLY A 44 -8.14 -1.80 11.68
N GLU A 45 -9.17 -0.96 11.76
CA GLU A 45 -10.55 -1.37 11.43
C GLU A 45 -10.75 -1.76 9.96
N LYS A 46 -10.24 -0.95 9.03
CA LYS A 46 -10.43 -1.16 7.59
C LYS A 46 -9.36 -0.41 6.80
N MET A 47 -8.72 -1.10 5.85
CA MET A 47 -7.95 -0.44 4.79
C MET A 47 -8.93 0.15 3.77
N ARG A 48 -8.79 1.43 3.46
CA ARG A 48 -9.63 2.13 2.49
C ARG A 48 -8.81 2.46 1.25
N ILE A 49 -9.15 1.79 0.15
CA ILE A 49 -8.67 2.18 -1.16
C ILE A 49 -9.48 3.41 -1.58
N SER A 50 -8.80 4.52 -1.86
CA SER A 50 -9.46 5.75 -2.33
C SER A 50 -10.01 5.55 -3.75
N GLU A 51 -11.25 5.99 -3.99
CA GLU A 51 -11.90 5.95 -5.31
C GLU A 51 -11.13 6.74 -6.40
N GLN A 52 -10.30 7.72 -6.00
CA GLN A 52 -9.43 8.52 -6.89
C GLN A 52 -7.94 8.26 -6.60
N GLY A 53 -7.58 7.06 -6.12
CA GLY A 53 -6.38 6.86 -5.31
C GLY A 53 -5.08 6.55 -6.04
N PHE A 54 -5.13 5.86 -7.18
CA PHE A 54 -3.93 5.30 -7.79
C PHE A 54 -4.01 5.35 -9.31
N GLY A 55 -3.35 6.35 -9.92
CA GLY A 55 -3.45 6.57 -11.36
C GLY A 55 -2.79 5.47 -12.22
N ARG A 56 -1.85 4.71 -11.65
CA ARG A 56 -1.06 3.70 -12.38
C ARG A 56 -1.05 2.33 -11.71
N LEU A 57 -1.78 2.13 -10.61
CA LEU A 57 -1.78 0.84 -9.90
C LEU A 57 -2.48 -0.22 -10.75
N ARG A 58 -1.73 -1.26 -11.10
CA ARG A 58 -2.15 -2.40 -11.92
C ARG A 58 -2.35 -3.64 -11.08
N LYS A 59 -1.55 -3.79 -10.01
CA LYS A 59 -1.61 -4.96 -9.13
C LYS A 59 -1.66 -4.53 -7.67
N LEU A 60 -2.67 -5.01 -6.96
CA LEU A 60 -2.76 -4.96 -5.52
C LEU A 60 -2.95 -6.38 -5.00
N CYS A 61 -1.96 -6.91 -4.30
CA CYS A 61 -2.02 -8.21 -3.66
C CYS A 61 -1.97 -8.01 -2.14
N ILE A 62 -3.00 -8.50 -1.45
CA ILE A 62 -3.10 -8.43 -0.01
C ILE A 62 -3.24 -9.87 0.49
N ASP A 63 -2.14 -10.43 0.96
CA ASP A 63 -2.10 -11.63 1.79
C ASP A 63 -1.85 -11.19 3.23
N ALA A 64 -2.85 -10.51 3.79
CA ALA A 64 -2.81 -10.03 5.15
C ALA A 64 -3.57 -11.00 6.06
N LYS A 65 -2.95 -11.37 7.18
CA LYS A 65 -3.64 -12.12 8.23
C LYS A 65 -4.37 -11.13 9.12
N LYS A 66 -5.68 -11.35 9.30
CA LYS A 66 -6.45 -10.67 10.34
C LYS A 66 -6.06 -11.30 11.67
N MET A 67 -5.58 -10.48 12.61
CA MET A 67 -5.41 -10.89 14.02
C MET A 67 -6.75 -10.96 14.72
#